data_AF-A0A8J4U795-F1
#
_entry.id   AF-A0A8J4U795-F1
#
_cell.length_a   1.000
_cell.length_b   1.000
_cell.length_c   1.000
_cell.angle_alpha   90.00
_cell.angle_beta   90.00
_cell.angle_gamma   90.00
#
_symmetry.space_group_name_H-M   'P 1'
#
loop_
_entity.id
_entity.type
_entity.pdbx_description
1 polymer ?
#
loop_
_entity_poly.entity_id
_entity_poly.type
_entity_poly.pdbx_seq_one_letter_code
_entity_poly.pdbx_strand_id
1 'polypeptide(L)'
;MKKSELFEAFDLFDVRDFGKVIDTLSKLSNTTIALQTGIRAFPTEESVEDEDIYNHLEDLIDENGVDDEEDLYDCVYDDDGGGEVYEDLMKMEAGAPPKQVETDIRSCCLAEIRQTEEKYTETLESIEKFFLRPLEQFLTSSEINRVFINIPDLVKVHKSLLQDLQNSISHQSASNLYHIFIDYKERLLIYGKYCSHVETAIAFLDELCKEKEDVRQKLEVCSKRANNGKFTLRDLLVVPMQRVLKYHLLLQELVKHTNDAVEKSNLRSALDAMKDLAQYVNEVKRDNETLREIDQYQKSIENLNLRLSNYGRPKGDGEVRVSTVDKRAKQDRHIFLFDAATIVCKRRGDVYEMKDVIDLYNYKITNNPTSDKENRKWSYGFYLTHNQGRNGFEFFFKTKELKKKWLEQFGMAISNIQPENGTSNEHEFRMHTFEKITACSSCKMLLRGIFNQGYQCSKCGEGAHKECLARVLTCGKGSGSDMGSSRTQDRAHSRRADPGLPKMLATRNYRGEPVPQCGPALNIQQGDIIELIRADLHSSWWQGKVLSTREVGFFPSDAVKPCPC
;
A
#
# COMPACT_ATOMS: atom_id res chain seq x y z
N MET A 1 -37.00 3.33 12.71
CA MET A 1 -37.07 4.81 12.71
C MET A 1 -37.82 5.26 11.46
N LYS A 2 -38.51 6.40 11.51
CA LYS A 2 -39.22 7.02 10.38
C LYS A 2 -38.27 7.95 9.62
N LYS A 3 -38.61 8.33 8.37
CA LYS A 3 -37.80 9.31 7.62
C LYS A 3 -37.68 10.67 8.34
N SER A 4 -38.69 11.07 9.11
CA SER A 4 -38.68 12.28 9.96
C SER A 4 -37.80 12.18 11.22
N GLU A 5 -37.18 11.02 11.45
CA GLU A 5 -36.31 10.72 12.59
C GLU A 5 -34.85 10.52 12.11
N LEU A 6 -34.52 10.99 10.89
CA LEU A 6 -33.20 10.87 10.26
C LEU A 6 -32.70 12.26 9.82
N PHE A 7 -31.38 12.42 9.83
CA PHE A 7 -30.67 13.55 9.24
C PHE A 7 -30.42 13.34 7.72
N GLU A 8 -30.25 14.43 6.99
CA GLU A 8 -29.78 14.43 5.60
C GLU A 8 -28.24 14.48 5.61
N ALA A 9 -27.56 13.91 4.60
CA ALA A 9 -26.10 13.70 4.67
C ALA A 9 -25.26 14.95 5.00
N PHE A 10 -25.70 16.14 4.56
CA PHE A 10 -25.02 17.42 4.83
C PHE A 10 -25.20 17.95 6.26
N ASP A 11 -26.21 17.49 6.98
CA ASP A 11 -26.45 17.86 8.38
C ASP A 11 -25.28 17.35 9.26
N LEU A 12 -24.70 16.20 8.87
CA LEU A 12 -23.48 15.62 9.43
C LEU A 12 -22.21 16.11 8.71
N PHE A 13 -22.11 15.91 7.38
CA PHE A 13 -20.85 16.07 6.65
C PHE A 13 -20.37 17.53 6.57
N ASP A 14 -21.31 18.47 6.39
CA ASP A 14 -21.04 19.92 6.41
C ASP A 14 -21.39 20.54 7.78
N VAL A 15 -21.71 19.71 8.79
CA VAL A 15 -22.22 20.10 10.13
C VAL A 15 -23.31 21.18 10.11
N ARG A 16 -24.22 21.13 9.13
CA ARG A 16 -25.29 22.14 8.95
C ARG A 16 -26.36 22.09 10.04
N ASP A 17 -26.56 20.90 10.63
CA ASP A 17 -27.56 20.65 11.68
C ASP A 17 -27.09 19.42 12.49
N PHE A 18 -26.05 19.62 13.29
CA PHE A 18 -25.48 18.54 14.09
C PHE A 18 -26.40 18.13 15.26
N GLY A 19 -27.27 19.02 15.72
CA GLY A 19 -28.31 18.71 16.72
C GLY A 19 -29.24 17.58 16.24
N LYS A 20 -29.69 17.64 14.98
CA LYS A 20 -30.49 16.59 14.34
C LYS A 20 -29.75 15.27 14.15
N VAL A 21 -28.42 15.28 14.02
CA VAL A 21 -27.59 14.05 14.05
C VAL A 21 -27.66 13.41 15.45
N ILE A 22 -27.46 14.21 16.50
CA ILE A 22 -27.53 13.74 17.90
C ILE A 22 -28.93 13.24 18.27
N ASP A 23 -29.99 13.92 17.84
CA ASP A 23 -31.39 13.48 18.00
C ASP A 23 -31.66 12.15 17.28
N THR A 24 -31.10 11.96 16.07
CA THR A 24 -31.17 10.68 15.35
C THR A 24 -30.50 9.56 16.15
N LEU A 25 -29.33 9.80 16.73
CA LEU A 25 -28.62 8.82 17.58
C LEU A 25 -29.34 8.56 18.92
N SER A 26 -29.94 9.57 19.53
CA SER A 26 -30.81 9.46 20.71
C SER A 26 -31.98 8.51 20.42
N LYS A 27 -32.69 8.74 19.31
CA LYS A 27 -33.79 7.89 18.84
C LYS A 27 -33.35 6.47 18.52
N LEU A 28 -32.15 6.28 17.97
CA LEU A 28 -31.55 4.96 17.76
C LEU A 28 -31.29 4.23 19.08
N SER A 29 -30.73 4.93 20.09
CA SER A 29 -30.47 4.35 21.41
C SER A 29 -31.73 3.90 22.15
N ASN A 30 -32.86 4.59 21.90
CA ASN A 30 -34.18 4.25 22.44
C ASN A 30 -34.91 3.14 21.66
N THR A 31 -34.31 2.56 20.61
CA THR A 31 -34.94 1.43 19.90
C THR A 31 -34.94 0.16 20.74
N THR A 32 -35.96 -0.69 20.54
CA THR A 32 -36.05 -1.99 21.22
C THR A 32 -34.82 -2.87 20.95
N ILE A 33 -34.18 -2.75 19.78
CA ILE A 33 -32.98 -3.50 19.41
C ILE A 33 -31.79 -3.05 20.28
N ALA A 34 -31.56 -1.74 20.41
CA ALA A 34 -30.48 -1.20 21.25
C ALA A 34 -30.70 -1.48 22.75
N LEU A 35 -31.94 -1.40 23.23
CA LEU A 35 -32.26 -1.71 24.63
C LEU A 35 -32.09 -3.21 24.95
N GLN A 36 -32.29 -4.11 23.98
CA GLN A 36 -32.13 -5.55 24.16
C GLN A 36 -30.66 -6.00 24.32
N THR A 37 -29.69 -5.21 23.86
CA THR A 37 -28.25 -5.49 24.11
C THR A 37 -27.78 -5.04 25.49
N GLY A 38 -28.66 -4.45 26.31
CA GLY A 38 -28.34 -3.93 27.64
C GLY A 38 -27.72 -2.53 27.65
N ILE A 39 -27.63 -1.88 26.48
CA ILE A 39 -27.12 -0.51 26.37
C ILE A 39 -28.16 0.47 26.91
N ARG A 40 -27.71 1.41 27.76
CA ARG A 40 -28.58 2.46 28.31
C ARG A 40 -28.82 3.54 27.26
N ALA A 41 -30.08 3.81 26.94
CA ALA A 41 -30.46 4.89 26.05
C ALA A 41 -30.15 6.29 26.62
N PHE A 42 -30.05 7.27 25.74
CA PHE A 42 -29.84 8.69 26.07
C PHE A 42 -30.83 9.59 25.29
N PRO A 43 -31.11 10.82 25.77
CA PRO A 43 -30.81 11.32 27.11
C PRO A 43 -31.64 10.61 28.19
N THR A 44 -31.17 10.64 29.43
CA THR A 44 -31.85 9.95 30.56
C THR A 44 -32.81 10.84 31.34
N GLU A 45 -32.79 12.15 31.07
CA GLU A 45 -33.59 13.22 31.66
C GLU A 45 -33.88 14.25 30.55
N GLU A 46 -34.75 15.25 30.80
CA GLU A 46 -34.99 16.33 29.83
C GLU A 46 -33.71 17.17 29.63
N SER A 47 -33.11 17.07 28.45
CA SER A 47 -31.95 17.87 28.05
C SER A 47 -32.37 19.30 27.70
N VAL A 48 -31.56 20.29 28.10
CA VAL A 48 -31.71 21.66 27.62
C VAL A 48 -31.28 21.71 26.15
N GLU A 49 -32.14 22.22 25.27
CA GLU A 49 -31.83 22.49 23.86
C GLU A 49 -30.88 23.71 23.77
N ASP A 50 -29.58 23.48 23.96
CA ASP A 50 -28.53 24.49 23.81
C ASP A 50 -27.98 24.46 22.36
N GLU A 51 -28.85 24.80 21.41
CA GLU A 51 -28.55 24.85 19.96
C GLU A 51 -27.33 25.74 19.64
N ASP A 52 -27.04 26.73 20.49
CA ASP A 52 -25.97 27.70 20.29
C ASP A 52 -24.56 27.06 20.26
N ILE A 53 -24.37 25.88 20.85
CA ILE A 53 -23.09 25.16 20.82
C ILE A 53 -22.74 24.62 19.43
N TYR A 54 -23.74 24.42 18.56
CA TYR A 54 -23.53 23.85 17.22
C TYR A 54 -23.26 24.92 16.14
N ASN A 55 -23.65 26.19 16.40
CA ASN A 55 -23.56 27.30 15.46
C ASN A 55 -22.15 27.58 14.88
N HIS A 56 -21.09 27.13 15.56
CA HIS A 56 -19.69 27.34 15.17
C HIS A 56 -18.99 26.10 14.62
N LEU A 57 -19.66 24.94 14.55
CA LEU A 57 -19.05 23.71 14.02
C LEU A 57 -18.62 23.86 12.55
N GLU A 58 -19.37 24.63 11.74
CA GLU A 58 -19.10 24.89 10.32
C GLU A 58 -17.75 25.59 10.05
N ASP A 59 -17.18 26.19 11.09
CA ASP A 59 -15.85 26.84 11.10
C ASP A 59 -14.77 25.92 11.70
N LEU A 60 -15.12 25.11 12.70
CA LEU A 60 -14.18 24.28 13.47
C LEU A 60 -13.91 22.89 12.88
N ILE A 61 -14.78 22.38 12.00
CA ILE A 61 -14.69 21.03 11.43
C ILE A 61 -13.36 20.76 10.70
N ASP A 62 -12.75 21.77 10.08
CA ASP A 62 -11.45 21.67 9.42
C ASP A 62 -10.26 21.98 10.35
N GLU A 63 -10.48 22.61 11.51
CA GLU A 63 -9.41 23.10 12.41
C GLU A 63 -8.86 22.00 13.31
N ASN A 64 -9.72 21.07 13.76
CA ASN A 64 -9.33 19.93 14.58
C ASN A 64 -9.04 18.71 13.70
N GLY A 65 -7.88 18.71 13.05
CA GLY A 65 -7.31 17.46 12.54
C GLY A 65 -7.15 16.48 13.70
N VAL A 66 -7.74 15.29 13.60
CA VAL A 66 -7.53 14.24 14.60
C VAL A 66 -6.11 13.73 14.38
N ASP A 67 -5.18 14.12 15.25
CA ASP A 67 -3.76 13.78 15.09
C ASP A 67 -3.51 12.26 15.05
N ASP A 68 -4.42 11.48 15.66
CA ASP A 68 -4.44 10.01 15.64
C ASP A 68 -5.78 9.49 15.04
N GLU A 69 -5.90 9.50 13.70
CA GLU A 69 -7.06 8.89 13.01
C GLU A 69 -7.15 7.36 13.21
N GLU A 70 -6.06 6.67 13.58
CA GLU A 70 -6.06 5.20 13.76
C GLU A 70 -6.93 4.77 14.96
N ASP A 71 -6.72 5.36 16.16
CA ASP A 71 -7.47 5.08 17.40
C ASP A 71 -9.00 5.26 17.22
N LEU A 72 -9.44 6.15 16.32
CA LEU A 72 -10.86 6.40 16.05
C LEU A 72 -11.57 5.16 15.47
N TYR A 73 -10.84 4.28 14.78
CA TYR A 73 -11.40 3.10 14.12
C TYR A 73 -11.11 1.77 14.85
N ASP A 74 -10.45 1.77 16.00
CA ASP A 74 -10.17 0.54 16.79
C ASP A 74 -11.43 -0.34 16.96
N CYS A 75 -12.53 0.28 17.42
CA CYS A 75 -13.80 -0.38 17.63
C CYS A 75 -14.52 -0.87 16.35
N VAL A 76 -14.00 -0.52 15.17
CA VAL A 76 -14.51 -0.97 13.85
C VAL A 76 -13.71 -2.17 13.34
N TYR A 77 -12.43 -2.30 13.73
CA TYR A 77 -11.55 -3.39 13.28
C TYR A 77 -11.53 -4.61 14.21
N ASP A 78 -11.96 -4.46 15.48
CA ASP A 78 -12.02 -5.56 16.46
C ASP A 78 -13.17 -6.58 16.22
N ASP A 79 -14.17 -6.27 15.40
CA ASP A 79 -15.37 -7.12 15.18
C ASP A 79 -15.27 -8.08 13.96
N ASP A 80 -14.07 -8.34 13.42
CA ASP A 80 -13.92 -9.37 12.38
C ASP A 80 -14.05 -10.79 12.98
N GLY A 81 -15.29 -11.27 13.11
CA GLY A 81 -15.65 -12.61 13.55
C GLY A 81 -15.00 -13.75 12.73
N GLY A 82 -14.37 -13.45 11.58
CA GLY A 82 -13.46 -14.38 10.92
C GLY A 82 -12.27 -14.77 11.81
N GLY A 83 -11.77 -13.86 12.64
CA GLY A 83 -10.64 -14.06 13.56
C GLY A 83 -10.78 -15.31 14.42
N GLU A 84 -11.94 -15.47 15.07
CA GLU A 84 -12.23 -16.63 15.91
C GLU A 84 -12.26 -17.92 15.09
N VAL A 85 -12.86 -17.92 13.89
CA VAL A 85 -13.02 -19.10 13.02
C VAL A 85 -11.67 -19.72 12.65
N TYR A 86 -10.68 -18.91 12.26
CA TYR A 86 -9.34 -19.42 11.92
C TYR A 86 -8.67 -20.07 13.13
N GLU A 87 -8.66 -19.40 14.28
CA GLU A 87 -8.06 -19.95 15.49
C GLU A 87 -8.80 -21.21 15.95
N ASP A 88 -10.13 -21.28 15.82
CA ASP A 88 -10.94 -22.46 16.16
C ASP A 88 -10.82 -23.64 15.17
N LEU A 89 -10.29 -23.40 13.98
CA LEU A 89 -9.91 -24.42 13.00
C LEU A 89 -8.47 -24.91 13.19
N MET A 90 -7.55 -24.01 13.58
CA MET A 90 -6.12 -24.29 13.74
C MET A 90 -5.74 -24.75 15.16
N LYS A 91 -6.61 -24.54 16.16
CA LYS A 91 -6.48 -25.10 17.52
C LYS A 91 -6.31 -26.61 17.44
N MET A 92 -5.19 -27.10 17.98
CA MET A 92 -4.96 -28.52 18.17
C MET A 92 -5.99 -29.08 19.16
N GLU A 93 -6.53 -30.27 18.88
CA GLU A 93 -7.20 -31.05 19.93
C GLU A 93 -6.18 -31.34 21.03
N ALA A 94 -6.51 -30.95 22.27
CA ALA A 94 -5.63 -31.10 23.42
C ALA A 94 -5.54 -32.56 23.89
N GLY A 95 -4.90 -33.41 23.09
CA GLY A 95 -4.35 -34.68 23.55
C GLY A 95 -3.41 -34.40 24.72
N ALA A 96 -3.66 -35.05 25.86
CA ALA A 96 -2.96 -34.75 27.10
C ALA A 96 -1.43 -34.73 26.89
N PRO A 97 -0.72 -33.66 27.33
CA PRO A 97 0.70 -33.53 27.03
C PRO A 97 1.47 -34.70 27.64
N PRO A 98 2.29 -35.43 26.86
CA PRO A 98 3.19 -36.43 27.42
C PRO A 98 4.13 -35.70 28.39
N LYS A 99 4.12 -36.13 29.66
CA LYS A 99 5.02 -35.57 30.66
C LYS A 99 6.47 -35.85 30.25
N GLN A 100 7.28 -34.79 30.22
CA GLN A 100 8.74 -34.77 30.03
C GLN A 100 9.26 -35.07 28.61
N VAL A 101 9.73 -34.02 27.91
CA VAL A 101 11.16 -33.67 27.73
C VAL A 101 11.25 -32.13 27.70
N GLU A 102 12.41 -31.50 27.93
CA GLU A 102 12.64 -30.11 27.50
C GLU A 102 12.42 -30.02 25.98
N THR A 103 11.23 -29.62 25.57
CA THR A 103 10.87 -29.59 24.15
C THR A 103 11.48 -28.33 23.54
N ASP A 104 12.42 -28.52 22.62
CA ASP A 104 13.04 -27.42 21.87
C ASP A 104 11.95 -26.56 21.20
N ILE A 105 11.91 -25.27 21.53
CA ILE A 105 10.87 -24.35 21.07
C ILE A 105 10.93 -24.21 19.54
N ARG A 106 12.12 -24.33 18.92
CA ARG A 106 12.26 -24.37 17.46
C ARG A 106 11.55 -25.58 16.86
N SER A 107 11.70 -26.76 17.45
CA SER A 107 10.98 -27.98 17.05
C SER A 107 9.46 -27.84 17.19
N CYS A 108 8.97 -27.14 18.23
CA CYS A 108 7.56 -26.79 18.35
C CYS A 108 7.08 -25.86 17.20
N CYS A 109 7.84 -24.82 16.87
CA CYS A 109 7.51 -23.91 15.75
C CYS A 109 7.45 -24.66 14.40
N LEU A 110 8.36 -25.61 14.16
CA LEU A 110 8.34 -26.46 12.96
C LEU A 110 7.12 -27.39 12.93
N ALA A 111 6.74 -27.97 14.07
CA ALA A 111 5.54 -28.79 14.18
C ALA A 111 4.27 -27.97 13.90
N GLU A 112 4.17 -26.76 14.46
CA GLU A 112 3.05 -25.83 14.26
C GLU A 112 2.90 -25.41 12.79
N ILE A 113 4.00 -25.03 12.12
CA ILE A 113 3.99 -24.72 10.68
C ILE A 113 3.39 -25.88 9.88
N ARG A 114 3.85 -27.11 10.13
CA ARG A 114 3.38 -28.30 9.42
C ARG A 114 1.91 -28.61 9.73
N GLN A 115 1.53 -28.66 11.01
CA GLN A 115 0.18 -29.03 11.45
C GLN A 115 -0.87 -28.01 11.00
N THR A 116 -0.56 -26.72 11.08
CA THR A 116 -1.48 -25.67 10.62
C THR A 116 -1.58 -25.63 9.09
N GLU A 117 -0.53 -26.00 8.34
CA GLU A 117 -0.60 -26.14 6.88
C GLU A 117 -1.39 -27.37 6.45
N GLU A 118 -1.21 -28.49 7.15
CA GLU A 118 -1.98 -29.72 6.97
C GLU A 118 -3.47 -29.43 7.19
N LYS A 119 -3.80 -28.80 8.32
CA LYS A 119 -5.18 -28.45 8.67
C LYS A 119 -5.80 -27.43 7.72
N TYR A 120 -5.01 -26.47 7.24
CA TYR A 120 -5.45 -25.51 6.23
C TYR A 120 -5.71 -26.18 4.88
N THR A 121 -4.84 -27.10 4.45
CA THR A 121 -5.01 -27.85 3.20
C THR A 121 -6.24 -28.75 3.25
N GLU A 122 -6.46 -29.47 4.36
CA GLU A 122 -7.70 -30.22 4.62
C GLU A 122 -8.94 -29.33 4.51
N THR A 123 -8.86 -28.11 5.04
CA THR A 123 -9.98 -27.14 5.04
C THR A 123 -10.29 -26.69 3.61
N LEU A 124 -9.28 -26.33 2.81
CA LEU A 124 -9.45 -26.01 1.39
C LEU A 124 -10.03 -27.19 0.59
N GLU A 125 -9.54 -28.41 0.82
CA GLU A 125 -10.10 -29.63 0.21
C GLU A 125 -11.54 -29.89 0.63
N SER A 126 -11.89 -29.60 1.88
CA SER A 126 -13.25 -29.72 2.41
C SER A 126 -14.21 -28.76 1.71
N ILE A 127 -13.79 -27.51 1.50
CA ILE A 127 -14.54 -26.51 0.71
C ILE A 127 -14.80 -27.04 -0.71
N GLU A 128 -13.76 -27.51 -1.41
CA GLU A 128 -13.92 -28.03 -2.78
C GLU A 128 -14.83 -29.28 -2.83
N LYS A 129 -14.59 -30.25 -1.94
CA LYS A 129 -15.23 -31.57 -1.96
C LYS A 129 -16.68 -31.55 -1.48
N PHE A 130 -16.98 -30.78 -0.43
CA PHE A 130 -18.27 -30.81 0.25
C PHE A 130 -19.16 -29.59 -0.04
N PHE A 131 -18.61 -28.47 -0.54
CA PHE A 131 -19.41 -27.31 -0.91
C PHE A 131 -19.39 -27.05 -2.42
N LEU A 132 -18.22 -26.86 -3.04
CA LEU A 132 -18.12 -26.52 -4.47
C LEU A 132 -18.77 -27.59 -5.35
N ARG A 133 -18.26 -28.83 -5.34
CA ARG A 133 -18.78 -29.90 -6.22
C ARG A 133 -20.27 -30.20 -6.00
N PRO A 134 -20.81 -30.22 -4.76
CA PRO A 134 -22.25 -30.40 -4.56
C PRO A 134 -23.13 -29.21 -4.98
N LEU A 135 -22.59 -27.99 -5.07
CA LEU A 135 -23.32 -26.80 -5.51
C LEU A 135 -23.29 -26.58 -7.02
N GLU A 136 -22.37 -27.21 -7.77
CA GLU A 136 -22.37 -27.22 -9.25
C GLU A 136 -23.68 -27.77 -9.86
N GLN A 137 -24.49 -28.48 -9.06
CA GLN A 137 -25.81 -28.99 -9.44
C GLN A 137 -26.96 -27.99 -9.21
N PHE A 138 -26.71 -26.90 -8.47
CA PHE A 138 -27.70 -25.91 -8.02
C PHE A 138 -27.39 -24.48 -8.51
N LEU A 139 -26.13 -24.22 -8.83
CA LEU A 139 -25.62 -22.92 -9.28
C LEU A 139 -25.02 -23.03 -10.68
N THR A 140 -25.18 -21.99 -11.49
CA THR A 140 -24.52 -21.88 -12.79
C THR A 140 -23.00 -21.72 -12.62
N SER A 141 -22.23 -22.03 -13.66
CA SER A 141 -20.77 -21.86 -13.64
C SER A 141 -20.33 -20.42 -13.33
N SER A 142 -21.13 -19.41 -13.70
CA SER A 142 -20.84 -18.01 -13.36
C SER A 142 -21.03 -17.74 -11.87
N GLU A 143 -22.05 -18.33 -11.25
CA GLU A 143 -22.31 -18.20 -9.81
C GLU A 143 -21.26 -18.95 -8.99
N ILE A 144 -20.90 -20.18 -9.40
CA ILE A 144 -19.79 -20.94 -8.80
C ILE A 144 -18.49 -20.15 -8.86
N ASN A 145 -18.13 -19.59 -10.02
CA ASN A 145 -16.91 -18.79 -10.16
C ASN A 145 -16.94 -17.51 -9.31
N ARG A 146 -18.12 -16.92 -9.05
CA ARG A 146 -18.27 -15.73 -8.22
C ARG A 146 -18.19 -16.04 -6.72
N VAL A 147 -18.75 -17.18 -6.28
CA VAL A 147 -18.70 -17.63 -4.87
C VAL A 147 -17.33 -18.20 -4.49
N PHE A 148 -16.71 -19.02 -5.36
CA PHE A 148 -15.48 -19.76 -5.04
C PHE A 148 -14.18 -19.15 -5.62
N ILE A 149 -14.28 -18.11 -6.46
CA ILE A 149 -13.19 -17.26 -6.99
C ILE A 149 -12.02 -18.02 -7.66
N ASN A 150 -11.12 -18.58 -6.86
CA ASN A 150 -9.97 -19.41 -7.24
C ASN A 150 -9.55 -20.42 -6.15
N ILE A 151 -10.49 -20.84 -5.29
CA ILE A 151 -10.29 -21.93 -4.31
C ILE A 151 -9.64 -23.19 -4.94
N PRO A 152 -10.05 -23.68 -6.14
CA PRO A 152 -9.40 -24.84 -6.76
C PRO A 152 -7.91 -24.65 -7.06
N ASP A 153 -7.45 -23.41 -7.29
CA ASP A 153 -6.03 -23.11 -7.52
C ASP A 153 -5.27 -22.99 -6.20
N LEU A 154 -5.90 -22.43 -5.16
CA LEU A 154 -5.38 -22.47 -3.78
C LEU A 154 -5.17 -23.91 -3.32
N VAL A 155 -6.17 -24.80 -3.50
CA VAL A 155 -6.06 -26.24 -3.20
C VAL A 155 -4.82 -26.87 -3.86
N LYS A 156 -4.57 -26.58 -5.15
CA LYS A 156 -3.40 -27.12 -5.88
C LYS A 156 -2.07 -26.62 -5.31
N VAL A 157 -1.97 -25.32 -5.04
CA VAL A 157 -0.74 -24.69 -4.50
C VAL A 157 -0.44 -25.22 -3.10
N HIS A 158 -1.43 -25.24 -2.21
CA HIS A 158 -1.24 -25.66 -0.82
C HIS A 158 -0.98 -27.16 -0.67
N LYS A 159 -1.54 -28.02 -1.53
CA LYS A 159 -1.14 -29.43 -1.61
C LYS A 159 0.34 -29.62 -1.93
N SER A 160 0.87 -28.83 -2.86
CA SER A 160 2.31 -28.89 -3.18
C SER A 160 3.15 -28.36 -2.01
N LEU A 161 2.73 -27.21 -1.43
CA LEU A 161 3.43 -26.58 -0.31
C LEU A 161 3.52 -27.51 0.90
N LEU A 162 2.40 -28.12 1.28
CA LEU A 162 2.33 -29.11 2.36
C LEU A 162 3.27 -30.29 2.11
N GLN A 163 3.27 -30.84 0.89
CA GLN A 163 4.13 -31.97 0.54
C GLN A 163 5.62 -31.61 0.65
N ASP A 164 6.01 -30.44 0.17
CA ASP A 164 7.40 -29.95 0.24
C ASP A 164 7.83 -29.64 1.69
N LEU A 165 6.95 -29.03 2.49
CA LEU A 165 7.18 -28.77 3.92
C LEU A 165 7.28 -30.07 4.73
N GLN A 166 6.40 -31.05 4.50
CA GLN A 166 6.46 -32.37 5.12
C GLN A 166 7.78 -33.08 4.79
N ASN A 167 8.22 -33.02 3.52
CA ASN A 167 9.50 -33.58 3.08
C ASN A 167 10.71 -32.88 3.74
N SER A 168 10.70 -31.54 3.79
CA SER A 168 11.74 -30.73 4.42
C SER A 168 11.90 -31.04 5.92
N ILE A 169 10.78 -31.02 6.65
CA ILE A 169 10.76 -31.21 8.11
C ILE A 169 11.08 -32.65 8.49
N SER A 170 10.59 -33.64 7.73
CA SER A 170 10.74 -35.06 8.09
C SER A 170 12.03 -35.72 7.58
N HIS A 171 12.63 -35.21 6.50
CA HIS A 171 13.77 -35.85 5.83
C HIS A 171 15.01 -34.96 5.66
N GLN A 172 14.89 -33.64 5.83
CA GLN A 172 16.00 -32.68 5.62
C GLN A 172 16.26 -31.80 6.85
N SER A 173 15.72 -32.18 8.01
CA SER A 173 15.83 -31.44 9.29
C SER A 173 15.42 -29.96 9.18
N ALA A 174 14.46 -29.65 8.30
CA ALA A 174 14.01 -28.30 7.94
C ALA A 174 15.10 -27.35 7.37
N SER A 175 16.28 -27.85 7.01
CA SER A 175 17.42 -27.03 6.55
C SER A 175 17.13 -26.25 5.25
N ASN A 176 16.28 -26.78 4.37
CA ASN A 176 15.85 -26.14 3.13
C ASN A 176 14.50 -25.40 3.24
N LEU A 177 13.87 -25.33 4.41
CA LEU A 177 12.52 -24.77 4.62
C LEU A 177 12.39 -23.32 4.11
N TYR A 178 13.45 -22.51 4.29
CA TYR A 178 13.49 -21.13 3.81
C TYR A 178 13.35 -21.03 2.28
N HIS A 179 13.94 -21.96 1.53
CA HIS A 179 13.93 -21.97 0.07
C HIS A 179 12.52 -22.24 -0.44
N ILE A 180 11.80 -23.16 0.22
CA ILE A 180 10.39 -23.48 -0.10
C ILE A 180 9.53 -22.21 0.01
N PHE A 181 9.61 -21.45 1.10
CA PHE A 181 8.81 -20.23 1.21
C PHE A 181 9.18 -19.16 0.17
N ILE A 182 10.45 -19.07 -0.24
CA ILE A 182 10.90 -18.16 -1.30
C ILE A 182 10.34 -18.60 -2.66
N ASP A 183 10.44 -19.88 -3.03
CA ASP A 183 9.91 -20.43 -4.29
C ASP A 183 8.38 -20.29 -4.38
N TYR A 184 7.68 -20.50 -3.27
CA TYR A 184 6.22 -20.42 -3.23
C TYR A 184 5.70 -18.99 -3.20
N LYS A 185 6.53 -17.97 -2.89
CA LYS A 185 6.12 -16.56 -2.87
C LYS A 185 5.34 -16.16 -4.12
N GLU A 186 5.87 -16.44 -5.32
CA GLU A 186 5.21 -16.10 -6.59
C GLU A 186 3.94 -16.92 -6.83
N ARG A 187 3.96 -18.21 -6.47
CA ARG A 187 2.80 -19.12 -6.58
C ARG A 187 1.64 -18.69 -5.68
N LEU A 188 1.94 -18.06 -4.55
CA LEU A 188 0.98 -17.52 -3.59
C LEU A 188 0.40 -16.15 -4.00
N LEU A 189 0.88 -15.50 -5.07
CA LEU A 189 0.30 -14.21 -5.50
C LEU A 189 -1.14 -14.33 -6.01
N ILE A 190 -1.63 -15.55 -6.23
CA ILE A 190 -3.05 -15.85 -6.47
C ILE A 190 -3.97 -15.44 -5.31
N TYR A 191 -3.44 -15.23 -4.10
CA TYR A 191 -4.18 -14.62 -2.98
C TYR A 191 -4.63 -13.19 -3.26
N GLY A 192 -3.91 -12.43 -4.10
CA GLY A 192 -4.34 -11.08 -4.50
C GLY A 192 -5.71 -11.09 -5.18
N LYS A 193 -5.98 -12.07 -6.05
CA LYS A 193 -7.32 -12.28 -6.64
C LYS A 193 -8.35 -12.67 -5.58
N TYR A 194 -7.98 -13.57 -4.66
CA TYR A 194 -8.90 -14.08 -3.65
C TYR A 194 -9.37 -12.98 -2.69
N CYS A 195 -8.42 -12.33 -2.01
CA CYS A 195 -8.72 -11.35 -0.96
C CYS A 195 -9.40 -10.08 -1.48
N SER A 196 -9.19 -9.70 -2.74
CA SER A 196 -9.90 -8.56 -3.37
C SER A 196 -11.38 -8.84 -3.70
N HIS A 197 -11.77 -10.12 -3.75
CA HIS A 197 -13.12 -10.54 -4.17
C HIS A 197 -13.92 -11.24 -3.07
N VAL A 198 -13.29 -11.78 -2.03
CA VAL A 198 -13.93 -12.61 -0.98
C VAL A 198 -15.15 -11.94 -0.32
N GLU A 199 -15.07 -10.65 0.00
CA GLU A 199 -16.20 -9.88 0.55
C GLU A 199 -17.40 -9.84 -0.42
N THR A 200 -17.13 -9.58 -1.70
CA THR A 200 -18.18 -9.55 -2.74
C THR A 200 -18.74 -10.94 -3.08
N ALA A 201 -17.95 -12.00 -2.84
CA ALA A 201 -18.36 -13.38 -2.98
C ALA A 201 -19.26 -13.82 -1.81
N ILE A 202 -18.94 -13.40 -0.58
CA ILE A 202 -19.75 -13.62 0.62
C ILE A 202 -21.08 -12.86 0.52
N ALA A 203 -21.07 -11.58 0.16
CA ALA A 203 -22.30 -10.81 -0.05
C ALA A 203 -23.21 -11.45 -1.12
N PHE A 204 -22.61 -11.94 -2.22
CA PHE A 204 -23.35 -12.66 -3.26
C PHE A 204 -23.86 -14.03 -2.79
N LEU A 205 -23.13 -14.73 -1.92
CA LEU A 205 -23.62 -15.96 -1.28
C LEU A 205 -24.82 -15.70 -0.38
N ASP A 206 -24.84 -14.59 0.36
CA ASP A 206 -25.99 -14.16 1.18
C ASP A 206 -27.21 -13.83 0.31
N GLU A 207 -27.01 -13.16 -0.83
CA GLU A 207 -28.06 -12.88 -1.83
C GLU A 207 -28.65 -14.19 -2.37
N LEU A 208 -27.81 -15.13 -2.82
CA LEU A 208 -28.25 -16.45 -3.27
C LEU A 208 -29.04 -17.21 -2.19
N CYS A 209 -28.63 -17.13 -0.92
CA CYS A 209 -29.36 -17.77 0.18
C CYS A 209 -30.74 -17.14 0.46
N LYS A 210 -30.93 -15.85 0.15
CA LYS A 210 -32.23 -15.16 0.27
C LYS A 210 -33.16 -15.46 -0.91
N GLU A 211 -32.61 -15.61 -2.10
CA GLU A 211 -33.39 -15.85 -3.33
C GLU A 211 -33.70 -17.32 -3.59
N LYS A 212 -32.79 -18.24 -3.22
CA LYS A 212 -32.83 -19.67 -3.59
C LYS A 212 -32.86 -20.58 -2.37
N GLU A 213 -34.07 -20.98 -1.99
CA GLU A 213 -34.32 -21.83 -0.82
C GLU A 213 -33.63 -23.20 -0.91
N ASP A 214 -33.55 -23.78 -2.11
CA ASP A 214 -32.87 -25.04 -2.38
C ASP A 214 -31.36 -24.94 -2.18
N VAL A 215 -30.74 -23.83 -2.61
CA VAL A 215 -29.33 -23.50 -2.34
C VAL A 215 -29.09 -23.34 -0.83
N ARG A 216 -29.97 -22.62 -0.12
CA ARG A 216 -29.90 -22.43 1.34
C ARG A 216 -29.92 -23.77 2.09
N GLN A 217 -30.91 -24.62 1.79
CA GLN A 217 -31.00 -25.95 2.38
C GLN A 217 -29.80 -26.84 2.01
N LYS A 218 -29.30 -26.73 0.78
CA LYS A 218 -28.12 -27.46 0.32
C LYS A 218 -26.88 -27.10 1.11
N LEU A 219 -26.66 -25.80 1.39
CA LEU A 219 -25.53 -25.31 2.19
C LEU A 219 -25.53 -25.86 3.62
N GLU A 220 -26.69 -25.97 4.27
CA GLU A 220 -26.81 -26.63 5.58
C GLU A 220 -26.41 -28.10 5.53
N VAL A 221 -26.85 -28.84 4.51
CA VAL A 221 -26.50 -30.26 4.32
C VAL A 221 -24.99 -30.41 4.07
N CYS A 222 -24.40 -29.50 3.29
CA CYS A 222 -22.96 -29.46 3.04
C CYS A 222 -22.16 -29.19 4.34
N SER A 223 -22.56 -28.20 5.14
CA SER A 223 -21.94 -27.86 6.43
C SER A 223 -22.02 -29.04 7.43
N LYS A 224 -23.22 -29.63 7.60
CA LYS A 224 -23.43 -30.83 8.42
C LYS A 224 -22.53 -32.00 7.98
N ARG A 225 -22.29 -32.17 6.68
CA ARG A 225 -21.43 -33.24 6.13
C ARG A 225 -19.93 -32.93 6.22
N ALA A 226 -19.53 -31.66 6.16
CA ALA A 226 -18.13 -31.24 6.13
C ALA A 226 -17.51 -31.12 7.54
N ASN A 227 -18.28 -30.63 8.51
CA ASN A 227 -17.77 -30.26 9.84
C ASN A 227 -18.82 -30.38 10.96
N ASN A 228 -19.82 -31.26 10.80
CA ASN A 228 -20.95 -31.46 11.72
C ASN A 228 -21.79 -30.19 11.98
N GLY A 229 -21.70 -29.17 11.13
CA GLY A 229 -22.40 -27.90 11.32
C GLY A 229 -21.66 -26.87 12.19
N LYS A 230 -20.38 -27.11 12.54
CA LYS A 230 -19.57 -26.14 13.32
C LYS A 230 -19.29 -24.86 12.53
N PHE A 231 -19.10 -24.97 11.21
CA PHE A 231 -18.78 -23.82 10.35
C PHE A 231 -19.60 -23.83 9.05
N THR A 232 -20.12 -22.68 8.68
CA THR A 232 -20.84 -22.45 7.42
C THR A 232 -19.85 -22.20 6.26
N LEU A 233 -20.35 -22.15 5.01
CA LEU A 233 -19.49 -21.79 3.88
C LEU A 233 -18.97 -20.36 3.99
N ARG A 234 -19.76 -19.43 4.55
CA ARG A 234 -19.35 -18.04 4.78
C ARG A 234 -18.07 -17.98 5.61
N ASP A 235 -18.08 -18.65 6.76
CA ASP A 235 -16.98 -18.68 7.72
C ASP A 235 -15.71 -19.28 7.08
N LEU A 236 -15.88 -20.40 6.35
CA LEU A 236 -14.80 -21.09 5.66
C LEU A 236 -14.16 -20.27 4.51
N LEU A 237 -14.90 -19.35 3.89
CA LEU A 237 -14.37 -18.49 2.83
C LEU A 237 -13.44 -17.38 3.36
N VAL A 238 -13.48 -17.03 4.65
CA VAL A 238 -12.57 -16.03 5.24
C VAL A 238 -11.18 -16.62 5.54
N VAL A 239 -11.12 -17.91 5.90
CA VAL A 239 -9.92 -18.66 6.33
C VAL A 239 -8.69 -18.45 5.41
N PRO A 240 -8.79 -18.45 4.06
CA PRO A 240 -7.63 -18.23 3.19
C PRO A 240 -6.98 -16.85 3.35
N MET A 241 -7.79 -15.80 3.48
CA MET A 241 -7.28 -14.43 3.68
C MET A 241 -6.49 -14.32 4.99
N GLN A 242 -6.90 -15.07 6.02
CA GLN A 242 -6.20 -15.10 7.30
C GLN A 242 -4.93 -15.95 7.23
N ARG A 243 -4.96 -17.11 6.55
CA ARG A 243 -3.79 -17.99 6.43
C ARG A 243 -2.57 -17.28 5.83
N VAL A 244 -2.77 -16.53 4.74
CA VAL A 244 -1.65 -15.86 4.05
C VAL A 244 -0.95 -14.82 4.95
N LEU A 245 -1.67 -14.23 5.92
CA LEU A 245 -1.13 -13.29 6.92
C LEU A 245 -0.43 -13.99 8.10
N LYS A 246 -0.58 -15.30 8.28
CA LYS A 246 0.04 -16.04 9.40
C LYS A 246 1.45 -16.53 9.07
N TYR A 247 1.82 -16.69 7.79
CA TYR A 247 3.14 -17.21 7.39
C TYR A 247 4.32 -16.37 7.90
N HIS A 248 4.23 -15.03 7.87
CA HIS A 248 5.30 -14.19 8.40
C HIS A 248 5.40 -14.25 9.93
N LEU A 249 4.28 -14.45 10.64
CA LEU A 249 4.29 -14.59 12.11
C LEU A 249 4.95 -15.92 12.52
N LEU A 250 4.58 -17.02 11.86
CA LEU A 250 5.16 -18.34 12.08
C LEU A 250 6.68 -18.36 11.80
N LEU A 251 7.12 -17.75 10.69
CA LEU A 251 8.54 -17.62 10.37
C LEU A 251 9.29 -16.68 11.34
N GLN A 252 8.63 -15.63 11.84
CA GLN A 252 9.22 -14.70 12.81
C GLN A 252 9.54 -15.38 14.15
N GLU A 253 8.62 -16.19 14.68
CA GLU A 253 8.87 -16.94 15.91
C GLU A 253 9.90 -18.06 15.68
N LEU A 254 9.87 -18.74 14.52
CA LEU A 254 10.92 -19.71 14.16
C LEU A 254 12.32 -19.06 14.09
N VAL A 255 12.46 -17.88 13.48
CA VAL A 255 13.72 -17.12 13.40
C VAL A 255 14.23 -16.74 14.79
N LYS A 256 13.34 -16.35 15.71
CA LYS A 256 13.68 -15.98 17.09
C LYS A 256 14.39 -17.13 17.80
N HIS A 257 13.86 -18.34 17.72
CA HIS A 257 14.39 -19.57 18.34
C HIS A 257 15.45 -20.31 17.50
N THR A 258 15.88 -19.75 16.36
CA THR A 258 17.00 -20.31 15.57
C THR A 258 18.33 -19.76 16.07
N ASN A 259 19.24 -20.65 16.50
CA ASN A 259 20.56 -20.25 17.03
C ASN A 259 21.67 -20.21 15.97
N ASP A 260 21.62 -21.08 14.94
CA ASP A 260 22.63 -21.06 13.88
C ASP A 260 22.52 -19.77 13.04
N ALA A 261 23.66 -19.11 12.81
CA ALA A 261 23.69 -17.79 12.18
C ALA A 261 23.34 -17.85 10.67
N VAL A 262 23.72 -18.92 9.98
CA VAL A 262 23.46 -19.10 8.55
C VAL A 262 21.99 -19.44 8.33
N GLU A 263 21.47 -20.41 9.07
CA GLU A 263 20.07 -20.80 9.06
C GLU A 263 19.16 -19.62 9.45
N LYS A 264 19.52 -18.84 10.49
CA LYS A 264 18.78 -17.63 10.89
C LYS A 264 18.78 -16.56 9.80
N SER A 265 19.88 -16.41 9.05
CA SER A 265 19.95 -15.48 7.90
C SER A 265 19.08 -15.96 6.73
N ASN A 266 19.10 -17.26 6.45
CA ASN A 266 18.28 -17.87 5.41
C ASN A 266 16.78 -17.76 5.73
N LEU A 267 16.38 -18.06 6.97
CA LEU A 267 15.00 -17.93 7.44
C LEU A 267 14.53 -16.46 7.49
N ARG A 268 15.41 -15.49 7.74
CA ARG A 268 15.08 -14.05 7.58
C ARG A 268 14.72 -13.71 6.14
N SER A 269 15.43 -14.28 5.16
CA SER A 269 15.13 -14.06 3.74
C SER A 269 13.74 -14.62 3.36
N ALA A 270 13.35 -15.76 3.93
CA ALA A 270 12.00 -16.30 3.80
C ALA A 270 10.93 -15.47 4.53
N LEU A 271 11.25 -14.95 5.72
CA LEU A 271 10.38 -14.04 6.47
C LEU A 271 10.08 -12.77 5.66
N ASP A 272 11.11 -12.15 5.07
CA ASP A 272 10.96 -10.96 4.23
C ASP A 272 10.18 -11.25 2.94
N ALA A 273 10.34 -12.45 2.35
CA ALA A 273 9.52 -12.91 1.24
C ALA A 273 8.03 -13.02 1.59
N MET A 274 7.69 -13.55 2.78
CA MET A 274 6.30 -13.65 3.24
C MET A 274 5.72 -12.30 3.71
N LYS A 275 6.54 -11.39 4.23
CA LYS A 275 6.12 -10.00 4.49
C LYS A 275 5.80 -9.24 3.20
N ASP A 276 6.61 -9.39 2.15
CA ASP A 276 6.36 -8.77 0.85
C ASP A 276 5.09 -9.35 0.18
N LEU A 277 4.79 -10.64 0.39
CA LEU A 277 3.52 -11.26 -0.01
C LEU A 277 2.32 -10.67 0.73
N ALA A 278 2.39 -10.52 2.07
CA ALA A 278 1.31 -9.91 2.84
C ALA A 278 1.07 -8.44 2.42
N GLN A 279 2.15 -7.66 2.26
CA GLN A 279 2.05 -6.30 1.74
C GLN A 279 1.48 -6.26 0.32
N TYR A 280 1.85 -7.19 -0.57
CA TYR A 280 1.25 -7.30 -1.90
C TYR A 280 -0.27 -7.53 -1.83
N VAL A 281 -0.75 -8.46 -1.00
CA VAL A 281 -2.19 -8.76 -0.85
C VAL A 281 -2.96 -7.52 -0.39
N ASN A 282 -2.42 -6.77 0.57
CA ASN A 282 -3.05 -5.54 1.06
C ASN A 282 -3.14 -4.45 -0.03
N GLU A 283 -2.08 -4.23 -0.81
CA GLU A 283 -2.12 -3.27 -1.93
C GLU A 283 -3.10 -3.71 -3.04
N VAL A 284 -3.24 -5.01 -3.31
CA VAL A 284 -4.24 -5.50 -4.28
C VAL A 284 -5.67 -5.24 -3.78
N LYS A 285 -5.95 -5.37 -2.48
CA LYS A 285 -7.25 -4.98 -1.91
C LYS A 285 -7.50 -3.47 -2.06
N ARG A 286 -6.54 -2.64 -1.62
CA ARG A 286 -6.60 -1.16 -1.72
C ARG A 286 -6.80 -0.67 -3.16
N ASP A 287 -6.10 -1.25 -4.12
CA ASP A 287 -6.25 -0.89 -5.53
C ASP A 287 -7.64 -1.30 -6.09
N ASN A 288 -8.22 -2.41 -5.63
CA ASN A 288 -9.59 -2.77 -6.03
C ASN A 288 -10.63 -1.80 -5.45
N GLU A 289 -10.47 -1.38 -4.20
CA GLU A 289 -11.31 -0.35 -3.58
C GLU A 289 -11.19 0.99 -4.33
N THR A 290 -9.95 1.40 -4.60
CA THR A 290 -9.65 2.60 -5.41
C THR A 290 -10.31 2.52 -6.80
N LEU A 291 -10.25 1.37 -7.48
CA LEU A 291 -10.88 1.19 -8.79
C LEU A 291 -12.41 1.22 -8.73
N ARG A 292 -13.03 0.79 -7.62
CA ARG A 292 -14.49 0.92 -7.39
C ARG A 292 -14.88 2.38 -7.15
N GLU A 293 -14.10 3.12 -6.37
CA GLU A 293 -14.26 4.57 -6.15
C GLU A 293 -14.17 5.34 -7.47
N ILE A 294 -13.16 5.02 -8.30
CA ILE A 294 -12.98 5.59 -9.64
C ILE A 294 -14.20 5.31 -10.55
N ASP A 295 -14.76 4.09 -10.52
CA ASP A 295 -15.96 3.74 -11.28
C ASP A 295 -17.21 4.48 -10.76
N GLN A 296 -17.31 4.74 -9.46
CA GLN A 296 -18.37 5.58 -8.88
C GLN A 296 -18.27 7.05 -9.34
N TYR A 297 -17.08 7.67 -9.30
CA TYR A 297 -16.87 9.00 -9.88
C TYR A 297 -17.15 9.02 -11.38
N GLN A 298 -16.77 7.96 -12.10
CA GLN A 298 -16.98 7.85 -13.55
C GLN A 298 -18.46 7.84 -13.93
N LYS A 299 -19.33 7.34 -13.04
CA LYS A 299 -20.79 7.31 -13.19
C LYS A 299 -21.47 8.62 -12.78
N SER A 300 -20.90 9.39 -11.84
CA SER A 300 -21.49 10.65 -11.37
C SER A 300 -21.09 11.87 -12.21
N ILE A 301 -20.03 11.79 -13.02
CA ILE A 301 -19.53 12.89 -13.85
C ILE A 301 -20.03 12.79 -15.30
N GLU A 302 -20.89 13.73 -15.69
CA GLU A 302 -21.38 13.90 -17.07
C GLU A 302 -20.36 14.61 -17.98
N ASN A 303 -20.46 14.36 -19.29
CA ASN A 303 -19.67 14.96 -20.37
C ASN A 303 -18.15 14.65 -20.32
N LEU A 304 -17.72 13.66 -19.54
CA LEU A 304 -16.32 13.24 -19.48
C LEU A 304 -16.00 12.24 -20.61
N ASN A 305 -15.08 12.63 -21.51
CA ASN A 305 -14.73 11.85 -22.71
C ASN A 305 -13.67 10.75 -22.50
N LEU A 306 -13.01 10.73 -21.34
CA LEU A 306 -11.89 9.83 -21.03
C LEU A 306 -12.16 9.10 -19.71
N ARG A 307 -11.61 7.89 -19.56
CA ARG A 307 -11.75 7.11 -18.32
C ARG A 307 -10.93 7.74 -17.20
N LEU A 308 -11.53 7.93 -16.03
CA LEU A 308 -10.84 8.48 -14.85
C LEU A 308 -9.62 7.65 -14.42
N SER A 309 -9.66 6.33 -14.61
CA SER A 309 -8.52 5.43 -14.38
C SER A 309 -7.25 5.83 -15.12
N ASN A 310 -7.36 6.58 -16.22
CA ASN A 310 -6.21 7.06 -17.00
C ASN A 310 -5.46 8.20 -16.29
N TYR A 311 -6.07 8.84 -15.29
CA TYR A 311 -5.47 9.94 -14.52
C TYR A 311 -4.79 9.50 -13.23
N GLY A 312 -4.75 8.19 -12.94
CA GLY A 312 -4.12 7.63 -11.74
C GLY A 312 -5.09 7.47 -10.56
N ARG A 313 -4.56 7.47 -9.34
CA ARG A 313 -5.37 7.37 -8.11
C ARG A 313 -5.98 8.74 -7.76
N PRO A 314 -7.22 8.79 -7.23
CA PRO A 314 -7.76 10.00 -6.65
C PRO A 314 -6.89 10.50 -5.48
N LYS A 315 -7.08 11.78 -5.14
CA LYS A 315 -6.47 12.48 -4.00
C LYS A 315 -7.51 13.16 -3.11
N GLY A 316 -8.78 12.99 -3.47
CA GLY A 316 -9.93 13.67 -2.89
C GLY A 316 -10.69 14.52 -3.90
N ASP A 317 -11.92 14.84 -3.53
CA ASP A 317 -12.83 15.74 -4.22
C ASP A 317 -13.37 16.80 -3.25
N GLY A 318 -14.02 17.84 -3.77
CA GLY A 318 -14.64 18.86 -2.92
C GLY A 318 -14.97 20.19 -3.59
N GLU A 319 -15.65 21.05 -2.83
CA GLU A 319 -16.09 22.35 -3.29
C GLU A 319 -14.98 23.40 -3.20
N VAL A 320 -14.78 24.12 -4.32
CA VAL A 320 -13.73 25.13 -4.48
C VAL A 320 -14.27 26.33 -5.26
N ARG A 321 -13.66 27.51 -5.06
CA ARG A 321 -13.86 28.65 -5.94
C ARG A 321 -12.68 28.76 -6.89
N VAL A 322 -12.94 28.87 -8.19
CA VAL A 322 -11.89 28.99 -9.22
C VAL A 322 -12.05 30.30 -9.97
N SER A 323 -10.95 31.02 -10.18
CA SER A 323 -10.85 32.08 -11.20
C SER A 323 -9.74 31.73 -12.20
N THR A 324 -9.80 32.35 -13.37
CA THR A 324 -8.74 32.24 -14.40
C THR A 324 -8.12 33.61 -14.62
N VAL A 325 -6.88 33.65 -15.13
CA VAL A 325 -6.20 34.92 -15.45
C VAL A 325 -7.07 35.83 -16.33
N ASP A 326 -7.78 35.24 -17.30
CA ASP A 326 -8.66 35.96 -18.24
C ASP A 326 -10.03 36.33 -17.63
N LYS A 327 -10.53 35.55 -16.66
CA LYS A 327 -11.82 35.76 -15.98
C LYS A 327 -11.62 35.83 -14.47
N ARG A 328 -11.44 37.05 -13.97
CA ARG A 328 -11.26 37.38 -12.55
C ARG A 328 -12.48 37.08 -11.66
N ALA A 329 -13.64 36.77 -12.23
CA ALA A 329 -14.82 36.37 -11.46
C ALA A 329 -14.59 34.98 -10.83
N LYS A 330 -14.63 34.89 -9.50
CA LYS A 330 -14.60 33.61 -8.77
C LYS A 330 -15.86 32.80 -9.12
N GLN A 331 -15.69 31.53 -9.45
CA GLN A 331 -16.77 30.62 -9.84
C GLN A 331 -16.82 29.44 -8.87
N ASP A 332 -17.97 29.18 -8.26
CA ASP A 332 -18.19 27.99 -7.43
C ASP A 332 -18.14 26.72 -8.30
N ARG A 333 -17.30 25.76 -7.91
CA ARG A 333 -17.02 24.51 -8.63
C ARG A 333 -16.86 23.37 -7.64
N HIS A 334 -17.01 22.15 -8.14
CA HIS A 334 -16.52 20.95 -7.47
C HIS A 334 -15.33 20.44 -8.25
N ILE A 335 -14.27 19.99 -7.59
CA ILE A 335 -13.13 19.34 -8.26
C ILE A 335 -12.99 17.89 -7.83
N PHE A 336 -12.52 17.06 -8.75
CA PHE A 336 -12.00 15.73 -8.45
C PHE A 336 -10.52 15.74 -8.83
N LEU A 337 -9.63 15.54 -7.86
CA LEU A 337 -8.18 15.53 -8.08
C LEU A 337 -7.67 14.10 -8.18
N PHE A 338 -6.89 13.85 -9.22
CA PHE A 338 -6.18 12.61 -9.50
C PHE A 338 -4.67 12.88 -9.59
N ASP A 339 -3.85 11.84 -9.58
CA ASP A 339 -2.39 11.97 -9.76
C ASP A 339 -2.01 12.84 -10.96
N ALA A 340 -2.65 12.65 -12.12
CA ALA A 340 -2.28 13.32 -13.37
C ALA A 340 -3.23 14.45 -13.83
N ALA A 341 -4.41 14.61 -13.22
CA ALA A 341 -5.38 15.60 -13.66
C ALA A 341 -6.29 16.13 -12.54
N THR A 342 -6.83 17.34 -12.74
CA THR A 342 -7.96 17.85 -11.95
C THR A 342 -9.18 18.00 -12.86
N ILE A 343 -10.25 17.29 -12.55
CA ILE A 343 -11.53 17.41 -13.24
C ILE A 343 -12.33 18.53 -12.57
N VAL A 344 -12.64 19.61 -13.31
CA VAL A 344 -13.38 20.76 -12.79
C VAL A 344 -14.83 20.64 -13.22
N CYS A 345 -15.74 20.51 -12.25
CA CYS A 345 -17.16 20.24 -12.46
C CYS A 345 -18.06 21.37 -11.93
N LYS A 346 -19.27 21.46 -12.48
CA LYS A 346 -20.39 22.17 -11.87
C LYS A 346 -21.33 21.14 -11.26
N ARG A 347 -21.47 21.16 -9.93
CA ARG A 347 -22.40 20.29 -9.17
C ARG A 347 -23.86 20.61 -9.52
N ARG A 348 -24.69 19.57 -9.63
CA ARG A 348 -26.14 19.61 -9.91
C ARG A 348 -26.85 18.53 -9.07
N GLY A 349 -26.90 18.74 -7.75
CA GLY A 349 -27.26 17.68 -6.80
C GLY A 349 -26.13 16.66 -6.69
N ASP A 350 -26.44 15.39 -6.93
CA ASP A 350 -25.49 14.27 -6.88
C ASP A 350 -24.76 14.02 -8.22
N VAL A 351 -25.13 14.76 -9.26
CA VAL A 351 -24.54 14.68 -10.60
C VAL A 351 -23.59 15.87 -10.83
N TYR A 352 -22.46 15.61 -11.48
CA TYR A 352 -21.39 16.58 -11.70
C TYR A 352 -21.20 16.83 -13.20
N GLU A 353 -21.50 18.03 -13.66
CA GLU A 353 -21.32 18.40 -15.07
C GLU A 353 -19.89 18.87 -15.32
N MET A 354 -19.07 18.08 -16.03
CA MET A 354 -17.68 18.45 -16.35
C MET A 354 -17.61 19.77 -17.13
N LYS A 355 -16.68 20.64 -16.73
CA LYS A 355 -16.43 21.98 -17.32
C LYS A 355 -15.01 22.16 -17.85
N ASP A 356 -14.02 21.57 -17.20
CA ASP A 356 -12.62 21.61 -17.63
C ASP A 356 -11.86 20.38 -17.11
N VAL A 357 -10.75 20.04 -17.76
CA VAL A 357 -9.83 18.98 -17.33
C VAL A 357 -8.41 19.54 -17.37
N ILE A 358 -7.84 19.77 -16.19
CA ILE A 358 -6.51 20.36 -16.04
C ILE A 358 -5.49 19.22 -16.00
N ASP A 359 -4.76 18.99 -17.10
CA ASP A 359 -3.63 18.06 -17.16
C ASP A 359 -2.44 18.61 -16.36
N LEU A 360 -2.22 18.03 -15.17
CA LEU A 360 -1.25 18.51 -14.18
C LEU A 360 0.20 18.41 -14.64
N TYR A 361 0.51 17.58 -15.65
CA TYR A 361 1.86 17.53 -16.24
C TYR A 361 2.30 18.91 -16.78
N ASN A 362 1.34 19.72 -17.22
CA ASN A 362 1.58 21.02 -17.83
C ASN A 362 1.55 22.21 -16.85
N TYR A 363 1.32 21.98 -15.55
CA TYR A 363 1.20 23.05 -14.55
C TYR A 363 2.20 22.90 -13.42
N LYS A 364 2.53 24.03 -12.79
CA LYS A 364 3.20 24.11 -11.50
C LYS A 364 2.28 24.74 -10.47
N ILE A 365 2.32 24.22 -9.24
CA ILE A 365 1.61 24.82 -8.11
C ILE A 365 2.46 25.92 -7.46
N THR A 366 1.83 26.98 -6.97
CA THR A 366 2.50 28.07 -6.26
C THR A 366 1.57 28.65 -5.21
N ASN A 367 1.95 28.56 -3.94
CA ASN A 367 1.17 29.11 -2.82
C ASN A 367 0.99 30.64 -2.99
N ASN A 368 -0.20 31.16 -2.69
CA ASN A 368 -0.46 32.60 -2.59
C ASN A 368 -0.47 33.02 -1.11
N PRO A 369 0.65 33.48 -0.51
CA PRO A 369 0.67 33.91 0.89
C PRO A 369 -0.05 35.25 1.14
N THR A 370 -0.49 35.97 0.10
CA THR A 370 -1.31 37.19 0.30
C THR A 370 -2.75 36.85 0.69
N SER A 371 -3.25 35.70 0.24
CA SER A 371 -4.60 35.19 0.54
C SER A 371 -4.86 34.92 2.02
N ASP A 372 -3.80 34.65 2.78
CA ASP A 372 -3.86 34.23 4.18
C ASP A 372 -4.00 35.41 5.15
N LYS A 373 -3.87 36.65 4.67
CA LYS A 373 -3.98 37.87 5.49
C LYS A 373 -5.41 38.38 5.64
N GLU A 374 -6.34 37.96 4.77
CA GLU A 374 -7.71 38.50 4.74
C GLU A 374 -8.63 37.85 5.79
N ASN A 375 -8.20 36.75 6.41
CA ASN A 375 -8.89 35.93 7.41
C ASN A 375 -10.42 35.82 7.20
N ARG A 376 -10.82 35.45 5.97
CA ARG A 376 -12.21 35.48 5.52
C ARG A 376 -12.53 34.21 4.73
N LYS A 377 -13.71 33.63 4.96
CA LYS A 377 -14.22 32.51 4.15
C LYS A 377 -14.04 32.78 2.65
N TRP A 378 -13.38 31.86 1.93
CA TRP A 378 -13.08 31.96 0.50
C TRP A 378 -12.04 33.03 0.09
N SER A 379 -11.18 33.50 1.01
CA SER A 379 -9.99 34.27 0.68
C SER A 379 -8.77 33.39 0.40
N TYR A 380 -8.55 32.34 1.19
CA TYR A 380 -7.37 31.47 1.18
C TYR A 380 -7.21 30.74 -0.16
N GLY A 381 -6.04 30.83 -0.81
CA GLY A 381 -5.84 30.23 -2.13
C GLY A 381 -4.40 29.95 -2.57
N PHE A 382 -4.28 29.32 -3.74
CA PHE A 382 -3.02 29.08 -4.45
C PHE A 382 -3.22 29.09 -5.98
N TYR A 383 -2.12 29.21 -6.72
CA TYR A 383 -2.13 29.23 -8.18
C TYR A 383 -1.70 27.90 -8.79
N LEU A 384 -2.36 27.48 -9.87
CA LEU A 384 -1.80 26.56 -10.87
C LEU A 384 -1.41 27.37 -12.10
N THR A 385 -0.12 27.46 -12.39
CA THR A 385 0.41 28.22 -13.54
C THR A 385 0.89 27.26 -14.62
N HIS A 386 0.47 27.45 -15.88
CA HIS A 386 0.94 26.62 -16.99
C HIS A 386 2.46 26.80 -17.20
N ASN A 387 3.19 25.71 -17.40
CA ASN A 387 4.66 25.69 -17.50
C ASN A 387 5.20 26.54 -18.67
N GLN A 388 4.41 26.66 -19.74
CA GLN A 388 4.68 27.56 -20.89
C GLN A 388 3.96 28.92 -20.82
N GLY A 389 3.37 29.30 -19.67
CA GLY A 389 2.73 30.61 -19.47
C GLY A 389 1.46 30.89 -20.27
N ARG A 390 0.78 29.86 -20.80
CA ARG A 390 -0.40 30.01 -21.67
C ARG A 390 -1.66 30.49 -20.93
N ASN A 391 -1.89 29.94 -19.75
CA ASN A 391 -3.03 30.22 -18.88
C ASN A 391 -2.65 29.92 -17.42
N GLY A 392 -3.58 30.22 -16.50
CA GLY A 392 -3.43 29.90 -15.10
C GLY A 392 -4.78 29.97 -14.36
N PHE A 393 -4.83 29.24 -13.26
CA PHE A 393 -5.99 29.16 -12.37
C PHE A 393 -5.59 29.63 -10.98
N GLU A 394 -6.48 30.33 -10.29
CA GLU A 394 -6.40 30.57 -8.85
C GLU A 394 -7.55 29.83 -8.16
N PHE A 395 -7.19 28.94 -7.23
CA PHE A 395 -8.13 28.19 -6.41
C PHE A 395 -8.28 28.88 -5.06
N PHE A 396 -9.52 29.02 -4.59
CA PHE A 396 -9.86 29.57 -3.29
C PHE A 396 -10.69 28.57 -2.48
N PHE A 397 -10.39 28.49 -1.19
CA PHE A 397 -10.94 27.51 -0.24
C PHE A 397 -11.64 28.23 0.91
N LYS A 398 -12.61 27.57 1.53
CA LYS A 398 -13.41 28.12 2.63
C LYS A 398 -12.53 28.47 3.83
N THR A 399 -11.71 27.53 4.28
CA THR A 399 -10.78 27.63 5.43
C THR A 399 -9.32 27.60 4.97
N LYS A 400 -8.40 27.97 5.86
CA LYS A 400 -6.94 27.91 5.61
C LYS A 400 -6.44 26.46 5.65
N GLU A 401 -7.16 25.62 6.37
CA GLU A 401 -6.91 24.22 6.64
C GLU A 401 -7.28 23.39 5.41
N LEU A 402 -8.44 23.67 4.77
CA LEU A 402 -8.73 23.16 3.43
C LEU A 402 -7.69 23.62 2.40
N LYS A 403 -7.26 24.89 2.41
CA LYS A 403 -6.17 25.33 1.53
C LYS A 403 -4.90 24.50 1.74
N LYS A 404 -4.51 24.23 3.00
CA LYS A 404 -3.34 23.40 3.35
C LYS A 404 -3.50 21.97 2.81
N LYS A 405 -4.61 21.30 3.15
CA LYS A 405 -4.96 19.95 2.69
C LYS A 405 -4.89 19.83 1.16
N TRP A 406 -5.53 20.75 0.44
CA TRP A 406 -5.48 20.78 -1.02
C TRP A 406 -4.07 21.06 -1.57
N LEU A 407 -3.33 22.02 -1.01
CA LEU A 407 -1.95 22.32 -1.43
C LEU A 407 -1.05 21.09 -1.30
N GLU A 408 -1.20 20.32 -0.22
CA GLU A 408 -0.51 19.05 0.02
C GLU A 408 -0.91 17.98 -1.00
N GLN A 409 -2.22 17.76 -1.23
CA GLN A 409 -2.70 16.77 -2.19
C GLN A 409 -2.28 17.06 -3.65
N PHE A 410 -2.32 18.32 -4.08
CA PHE A 410 -1.79 18.73 -5.38
C PHE A 410 -0.26 18.55 -5.45
N GLY A 411 0.46 18.80 -4.36
CA GLY A 411 1.89 18.53 -4.24
C GLY A 411 2.22 17.04 -4.38
N MET A 412 1.44 16.17 -3.74
CA MET A 412 1.56 14.71 -3.86
C MET A 412 1.27 14.22 -5.29
N ALA A 413 0.21 14.75 -5.93
CA ALA A 413 -0.12 14.46 -7.32
C ALA A 413 1.03 14.81 -8.26
N ILE A 414 1.52 16.06 -8.23
CA ILE A 414 2.65 16.51 -9.06
C ILE A 414 3.92 15.70 -8.78
N SER A 415 4.21 15.37 -7.51
CA SER A 415 5.32 14.50 -7.11
C SER A 415 5.19 13.06 -7.63
N ASN A 416 3.97 12.58 -7.89
CA ASN A 416 3.74 11.27 -8.51
C ASN A 416 3.96 11.31 -10.02
N ILE A 417 3.50 12.36 -10.72
CA ILE A 417 3.77 12.55 -12.16
C ILE A 417 5.27 12.75 -12.42
N GLN A 418 5.91 13.61 -11.63
CA GLN A 418 7.29 14.06 -11.76
C GLN A 418 8.07 13.71 -10.48
N PRO A 419 8.43 12.43 -10.27
CA PRO A 419 9.22 12.03 -9.12
C PRO A 419 10.64 12.61 -9.23
N GLU A 420 11.21 13.00 -8.09
CA GLU A 420 12.53 13.66 -7.97
C GLU A 420 13.65 12.95 -8.74
N ASN A 421 13.60 11.61 -8.80
CA ASN A 421 14.60 10.77 -9.46
C ASN A 421 14.13 10.16 -10.79
N GLY A 422 13.08 10.72 -11.41
CA GLY A 422 12.46 10.18 -12.64
C GLY A 422 13.38 10.17 -13.87
N THR A 423 14.40 11.02 -13.90
CA THR A 423 15.41 11.08 -14.98
C THR A 423 16.83 10.68 -14.53
N SER A 424 16.96 10.13 -13.32
CA SER A 424 18.25 9.71 -12.78
C SER A 424 18.85 8.57 -13.63
N ASN A 425 20.18 8.55 -13.74
CA ASN A 425 20.94 7.54 -14.51
C ASN A 425 20.46 7.37 -15.98
N GLU A 426 20.09 8.49 -16.62
CA GLU A 426 19.65 8.62 -18.02
C GLU A 426 18.27 8.00 -18.35
N HIS A 427 17.53 7.54 -17.34
CA HIS A 427 16.18 7.02 -17.51
C HIS A 427 15.15 8.11 -17.89
N GLU A 428 13.92 7.68 -18.13
CA GLU A 428 12.75 8.54 -18.21
C GLU A 428 11.56 7.76 -17.67
N PHE A 429 11.48 7.70 -16.35
CA PHE A 429 10.45 6.99 -15.61
C PHE A 429 9.11 7.74 -15.66
N ARG A 430 8.05 7.01 -16.00
CA ARG A 430 6.66 7.48 -15.98
C ARG A 430 5.82 6.52 -15.15
N MET A 431 4.79 7.02 -14.47
CA MET A 431 3.82 6.18 -13.76
C MET A 431 3.27 5.11 -14.71
N HIS A 432 3.20 3.85 -14.24
CA HIS A 432 2.82 2.74 -15.09
C HIS A 432 2.02 1.68 -14.31
N THR A 433 0.99 1.14 -14.98
CA THR A 433 0.23 -0.01 -14.49
C THR A 433 0.72 -1.27 -15.18
N PHE A 434 1.39 -2.14 -14.44
CA PHE A 434 1.94 -3.40 -14.94
C PHE A 434 0.83 -4.47 -14.96
N GLU A 435 0.51 -5.01 -16.13
CA GLU A 435 -0.49 -6.09 -16.30
C GLU A 435 -0.04 -7.43 -15.69
N LYS A 436 1.28 -7.62 -15.54
CA LYS A 436 1.88 -8.81 -14.97
C LYS A 436 2.55 -8.47 -13.64
N ILE A 437 2.53 -9.44 -12.72
CA ILE A 437 3.39 -9.46 -11.54
C ILE A 437 4.82 -9.16 -11.99
N THR A 438 5.39 -8.08 -11.44
CA THR A 438 6.68 -7.53 -11.84
C THR A 438 7.48 -7.19 -10.57
N ALA A 439 8.76 -7.54 -10.54
CA ALA A 439 9.66 -7.16 -9.46
C ALA A 439 10.42 -5.87 -9.81
N CYS A 440 10.70 -5.04 -8.81
CA CYS A 440 11.48 -3.82 -8.98
C CYS A 440 12.92 -4.12 -9.37
N SER A 441 13.39 -3.49 -10.44
CA SER A 441 14.74 -3.70 -10.99
C SER A 441 15.87 -3.36 -10.02
N SER A 442 15.61 -2.51 -9.00
CA SER A 442 16.57 -2.18 -7.94
C SER A 442 16.50 -3.14 -6.75
N CYS A 443 15.40 -3.16 -5.99
CA CYS A 443 15.32 -3.89 -4.71
C CYS A 443 14.85 -5.35 -4.82
N LYS A 444 14.42 -5.80 -6.00
CA LYS A 444 13.86 -7.14 -6.30
C LYS A 444 12.58 -7.52 -5.54
N MET A 445 12.03 -6.64 -4.71
CA MET A 445 10.69 -6.80 -4.14
C MET A 445 9.60 -6.50 -5.18
N LEU A 446 8.39 -6.98 -4.93
CA LEU A 446 7.26 -6.84 -5.85
C LEU A 446 6.87 -5.37 -6.07
N LEU A 447 6.54 -4.99 -7.30
CA LEU A 447 5.73 -3.79 -7.58
C LEU A 447 4.29 -4.16 -7.20
N ARG A 448 3.85 -3.66 -6.04
CA ARG A 448 2.66 -4.16 -5.34
C ARG A 448 1.37 -3.54 -5.88
N GLY A 449 0.28 -4.31 -5.78
CA GLY A 449 -1.03 -3.90 -6.29
C GLY A 449 -1.28 -4.29 -7.75
N ILE A 450 -2.34 -3.73 -8.32
CA ILE A 450 -2.81 -3.95 -9.70
C ILE A 450 -2.99 -2.66 -10.50
N PHE A 451 -2.82 -1.49 -9.89
CA PHE A 451 -3.06 -0.20 -10.52
C PHE A 451 -1.93 0.77 -10.17
N ASN A 452 -1.22 1.30 -11.16
CA ASN A 452 -0.10 2.23 -10.99
C ASN A 452 0.87 1.81 -9.85
N GLN A 453 1.39 0.57 -9.92
CA GLN A 453 2.22 -0.04 -8.88
C GLN A 453 3.61 0.61 -8.73
N GLY A 454 4.01 1.45 -9.69
CA GLY A 454 5.29 2.12 -9.72
C GLY A 454 5.52 2.81 -11.06
N TYR A 455 6.77 2.80 -11.49
CA TYR A 455 7.21 3.51 -12.69
C TYR A 455 7.87 2.58 -13.68
N GLN A 456 7.69 2.87 -14.96
CA GLN A 456 8.42 2.23 -16.05
C GLN A 456 9.25 3.28 -16.81
N CYS A 457 10.51 2.95 -17.14
CA CYS A 457 11.33 3.79 -18.01
C CYS A 457 10.87 3.65 -19.47
N SER A 458 10.49 4.77 -20.11
CA SER A 458 10.05 4.78 -21.52
C SER A 458 11.13 4.33 -22.52
N LYS A 459 12.42 4.38 -22.12
CA LYS A 459 13.58 4.11 -22.99
C LYS A 459 14.03 2.64 -22.94
N CYS A 460 13.98 1.99 -21.78
CA CYS A 460 14.47 0.61 -21.60
C CYS A 460 13.47 -0.37 -20.97
N GLY A 461 12.26 0.07 -20.60
CA GLY A 461 11.21 -0.80 -20.08
C GLY A 461 11.39 -1.29 -18.63
N GLU A 462 12.52 -0.98 -17.99
CA GLU A 462 12.81 -1.31 -16.59
C GLU A 462 11.76 -0.71 -15.64
N GLY A 463 11.35 -1.48 -14.62
CA GLY A 463 10.27 -1.12 -13.68
C GLY A 463 10.78 -0.95 -12.25
N ALA A 464 10.34 0.10 -11.54
CA ALA A 464 10.81 0.39 -10.18
C ALA A 464 9.79 1.15 -9.31
N HIS A 465 9.91 0.99 -7.99
CA HIS A 465 9.20 1.80 -7.00
C HIS A 465 9.68 3.27 -7.02
N LYS A 466 8.85 4.20 -6.52
CA LYS A 466 9.13 5.65 -6.49
C LYS A 466 10.44 5.98 -5.76
N GLU A 467 10.66 5.31 -4.64
CA GLU A 467 11.82 5.39 -3.75
C GLU A 467 13.04 4.59 -4.26
N CYS A 468 12.89 3.83 -5.35
CA CYS A 468 13.94 3.02 -5.96
C CYS A 468 14.58 3.65 -7.22
N LEU A 469 13.96 4.66 -7.83
CA LEU A 469 14.37 5.21 -9.14
C LEU A 469 15.86 5.62 -9.19
N ALA A 470 16.35 6.28 -8.13
CA ALA A 470 17.75 6.69 -8.00
C ALA A 470 18.76 5.52 -8.03
N ARG A 471 18.33 4.33 -7.60
CA ARG A 471 19.14 3.11 -7.46
C ARG A 471 19.01 2.15 -8.64
N VAL A 472 18.29 2.52 -9.70
CA VAL A 472 18.26 1.73 -10.95
C VAL A 472 19.54 2.01 -11.74
N LEU A 473 20.21 0.95 -12.21
CA LEU A 473 21.42 1.03 -13.03
C LEU A 473 21.21 1.85 -14.31
N THR A 474 22.27 2.41 -14.89
CA THR A 474 22.18 3.30 -16.06
C THR A 474 21.33 2.72 -17.20
N CYS A 475 20.45 3.56 -17.75
CA CYS A 475 19.59 3.22 -18.88
C CYS A 475 20.42 2.63 -20.04
N GLY A 476 19.93 1.56 -20.67
CA GLY A 476 20.58 0.90 -21.80
C GLY A 476 21.76 -0.04 -21.46
N LYS A 477 22.14 -0.21 -20.18
CA LYS A 477 23.13 -1.23 -19.75
C LYS A 477 22.52 -2.56 -19.26
N GLY A 478 21.19 -2.73 -19.30
CA GLY A 478 20.46 -3.91 -18.83
C GLY A 478 19.62 -4.61 -19.91
N SER A 479 19.33 -5.90 -19.70
CA SER A 479 18.50 -6.79 -20.56
C SER A 479 19.07 -7.16 -21.94
N GLY A 480 20.18 -7.90 -21.95
CA GLY A 480 20.56 -8.77 -23.08
C GLY A 480 20.51 -10.24 -22.65
N SER A 481 19.54 -11.01 -23.13
CA SER A 481 19.44 -12.45 -22.84
C SER A 481 20.39 -13.26 -23.71
N ASP A 482 21.35 -13.96 -23.09
CA ASP A 482 22.25 -14.89 -23.79
C ASP A 482 21.48 -16.11 -24.32
N MET A 483 21.34 -16.19 -25.64
CA MET A 483 21.05 -17.42 -26.39
C MET A 483 21.98 -17.43 -27.61
N GLY A 484 22.97 -18.32 -27.59
CA GLY A 484 24.13 -18.22 -28.46
C GLY A 484 23.95 -18.81 -29.86
N SER A 485 24.77 -18.31 -30.79
CA SER A 485 25.35 -19.12 -31.87
C SER A 485 26.73 -18.60 -32.25
N SER A 486 27.50 -19.40 -32.97
CA SER A 486 28.97 -19.36 -32.95
C SER A 486 29.61 -18.87 -34.26
N ARG A 487 30.82 -18.28 -34.14
CA ARG A 487 31.85 -18.05 -35.19
C ARG A 487 31.55 -16.91 -36.20
N THR A 488 32.52 -16.12 -36.68
CA THR A 488 33.96 -15.93 -36.36
C THR A 488 34.46 -14.63 -36.99
N GLN A 489 35.32 -13.88 -36.28
CA GLN A 489 36.29 -12.88 -36.81
C GLN A 489 35.72 -11.67 -37.61
N ASP A 490 36.25 -10.44 -37.53
CA ASP A 490 37.61 -10.04 -37.15
C ASP A 490 37.69 -8.61 -36.53
N ARG A 491 38.77 -8.37 -35.77
CA ARG A 491 39.43 -7.10 -35.38
C ARG A 491 38.72 -5.72 -35.49
N ALA A 492 38.50 -5.03 -34.35
CA ALA A 492 39.43 -4.00 -33.80
C ALA A 492 38.77 -2.89 -32.92
N HIS A 493 39.42 -2.59 -31.77
CA HIS A 493 39.42 -1.32 -31.00
C HIS A 493 38.12 -0.71 -30.41
N SER A 494 37.86 -0.92 -29.09
CA SER A 494 38.29 0.02 -28.00
C SER A 494 37.37 0.06 -26.74
N ARG A 495 37.91 -0.41 -25.60
CA ARG A 495 37.78 0.05 -24.18
C ARG A 495 36.40 0.24 -23.45
N ARG A 496 36.29 -0.41 -22.28
CA ARG A 496 35.46 -0.03 -21.08
C ARG A 496 36.30 0.90 -20.14
N ALA A 497 35.90 1.40 -18.96
CA ALA A 497 34.76 1.23 -18.02
C ALA A 497 34.60 2.53 -17.17
N ASP A 498 33.38 3.00 -16.81
CA ASP A 498 32.69 2.86 -15.49
C ASP A 498 33.24 3.83 -14.36
N PRO A 499 32.73 3.90 -13.10
CA PRO A 499 32.23 5.15 -12.51
C PRO A 499 33.19 5.90 -11.55
N GLY A 500 32.80 7.14 -11.18
CA GLY A 500 33.54 8.01 -10.25
C GLY A 500 33.46 7.62 -8.77
N LEU A 501 34.34 8.20 -7.96
CA LEU A 501 34.69 7.74 -6.60
C LEU A 501 33.92 8.48 -5.46
N PRO A 502 33.87 7.92 -4.23
CA PRO A 502 33.18 8.54 -3.07
C PRO A 502 33.76 9.91 -2.66
N LYS A 503 33.06 10.69 -1.82
CA LYS A 503 33.49 12.04 -1.40
C LYS A 503 33.44 12.26 0.12
N MET A 504 34.42 12.98 0.65
CA MET A 504 34.68 13.22 2.07
C MET A 504 34.81 14.71 2.35
N LEU A 505 34.38 15.19 3.51
CA LEU A 505 34.51 16.58 3.95
C LEU A 505 35.61 16.70 5.03
N ALA A 506 36.58 17.57 4.83
CA ALA A 506 37.62 17.85 5.81
C ALA A 506 37.04 18.52 7.06
N THR A 507 37.27 17.90 8.23
CA THR A 507 36.77 18.38 9.54
C THR A 507 37.75 19.27 10.27
N ARG A 508 39.03 19.29 9.85
CA ARG A 508 40.10 20.15 10.35
C ARG A 508 41.14 20.45 9.27
N ASN A 509 41.93 21.49 9.46
CA ASN A 509 43.06 21.81 8.59
C ASN A 509 44.20 20.78 8.77
N TYR A 510 44.88 20.44 7.68
CA TYR A 510 46.14 19.68 7.69
C TYR A 510 47.07 20.18 6.58
N ARG A 511 48.34 20.42 6.92
CA ARG A 511 49.35 21.06 6.05
C ARG A 511 50.66 20.24 5.96
N GLY A 512 50.52 18.92 5.93
CA GLY A 512 51.67 18.01 5.76
C GLY A 512 52.40 17.58 7.03
N GLU A 513 51.94 17.97 8.23
CA GLU A 513 52.50 17.48 9.51
C GLU A 513 51.45 16.75 10.36
N PRO A 514 51.73 15.52 10.85
CA PRO A 514 52.92 14.70 10.56
C PRO A 514 53.02 14.31 9.08
N VAL A 515 54.24 14.08 8.59
CA VAL A 515 54.50 13.76 7.16
C VAL A 515 54.08 12.31 6.86
N PRO A 516 53.31 12.03 5.79
CA PRO A 516 52.96 10.67 5.42
C PRO A 516 54.19 9.93 4.88
N GLN A 517 54.53 8.78 5.46
CA GLN A 517 55.65 7.93 4.97
C GLN A 517 55.34 7.25 3.62
N CYS A 518 54.09 7.33 3.16
CA CYS A 518 53.53 6.59 2.04
C CYS A 518 53.31 7.43 0.76
N GLY A 519 53.60 8.73 0.78
CA GLY A 519 53.51 9.59 -0.39
C GLY A 519 53.48 11.10 -0.08
N PRO A 520 53.33 11.96 -1.10
CA PRO A 520 53.22 13.41 -0.89
C PRO A 520 51.96 13.75 -0.08
N ALA A 521 52.11 14.67 0.87
CA ALA A 521 51.01 15.16 1.68
C ALA A 521 50.02 16.00 0.84
N LEU A 522 48.73 15.79 1.08
CA LEU A 522 47.67 16.64 0.56
C LEU A 522 47.37 17.74 1.58
N ASN A 523 47.53 19.00 1.17
CA ASN A 523 47.10 20.13 1.98
C ASN A 523 45.57 20.22 1.93
N ILE A 524 44.91 20.12 3.09
CA ILE A 524 43.45 20.19 3.19
C ILE A 524 43.05 21.26 4.19
N GLN A 525 42.02 22.03 3.88
CA GLN A 525 41.43 23.02 4.77
C GLN A 525 40.08 22.53 5.27
N GLN A 526 39.72 22.90 6.49
CA GLN A 526 38.43 22.54 7.09
C GLN A 526 37.28 23.07 6.23
N GLY A 527 36.46 22.17 5.69
CA GLY A 527 35.42 22.46 4.71
C GLY A 527 35.74 22.03 3.27
N ASP A 528 36.96 21.61 2.94
CA ASP A 528 37.28 21.07 1.62
C ASP A 528 36.56 19.73 1.36
N ILE A 529 36.03 19.55 0.15
CA ILE A 529 35.47 18.28 -0.32
C ILE A 529 36.54 17.51 -1.10
N ILE A 530 36.77 16.27 -0.69
CA ILE A 530 37.84 15.39 -1.15
C ILE A 530 37.21 14.14 -1.78
N GLU A 531 37.44 13.93 -3.07
CA GLU A 531 37.09 12.70 -3.77
C GLU A 531 38.07 11.58 -3.37
N LEU A 532 37.55 10.55 -2.69
CA LEU A 532 38.28 9.51 -1.99
C LEU A 532 38.73 8.42 -2.96
N ILE A 533 40.01 8.42 -3.30
CA ILE A 533 40.60 7.49 -4.28
C ILE A 533 40.91 6.13 -3.65
N ARG A 534 41.34 6.13 -2.38
CA ARG A 534 41.62 4.91 -1.61
C ARG A 534 41.46 5.16 -0.11
N ALA A 535 40.65 4.32 0.54
CA ALA A 535 40.58 4.20 1.99
C ALA A 535 40.75 2.75 2.42
N ASP A 536 41.49 2.54 3.50
CA ASP A 536 41.64 1.27 4.20
C ASP A 536 41.26 1.50 5.67
N LEU A 537 40.40 0.64 6.21
CA LEU A 537 39.89 0.73 7.58
C LEU A 537 40.97 0.46 8.64
N HIS A 538 42.09 -0.14 8.26
CA HIS A 538 43.22 -0.44 9.15
C HIS A 538 44.37 0.59 9.05
N SER A 539 44.23 1.60 8.18
CA SER A 539 45.23 2.66 7.97
C SER A 539 44.76 4.01 8.50
N SER A 540 45.62 4.71 9.24
CA SER A 540 45.41 6.09 9.66
C SER A 540 45.58 7.12 8.53
N TRP A 541 45.96 6.69 7.32
CA TRP A 541 46.21 7.54 6.15
C TRP A 541 45.38 7.09 4.95
N TRP A 542 44.60 8.02 4.39
CA TRP A 542 43.78 7.82 3.19
C TRP A 542 44.27 8.70 2.04
N GLN A 543 43.89 8.34 0.82
CA GLN A 543 44.29 9.05 -0.40
C GLN A 543 43.06 9.59 -1.13
N GLY A 544 43.15 10.84 -1.59
CA GLY A 544 42.05 11.48 -2.30
C GLY A 544 42.46 12.75 -3.03
N LYS A 545 41.46 13.43 -3.58
CA LYS A 545 41.59 14.60 -4.42
C LYS A 545 40.70 15.74 -3.94
N VAL A 546 41.29 16.84 -3.50
CA VAL A 546 40.50 18.04 -3.17
C VAL A 546 39.82 18.54 -4.44
N LEU A 547 38.49 18.68 -4.42
CA LEU A 547 37.71 19.00 -5.62
C LEU A 547 37.83 20.46 -6.06
N SER A 548 38.07 21.37 -5.11
CA SER A 548 38.26 22.81 -5.35
C SER A 548 39.60 23.10 -6.05
N THR A 549 40.70 22.54 -5.57
CA THR A 549 42.06 22.75 -6.12
C THR A 549 42.49 21.72 -7.15
N ARG A 550 41.82 20.55 -7.20
CA ARG A 550 42.19 19.34 -7.96
C ARG A 550 43.52 18.68 -7.54
N GLU A 551 44.13 19.10 -6.45
CA GLU A 551 45.35 18.47 -5.89
C GLU A 551 45.05 17.06 -5.33
N VAL A 552 46.05 16.18 -5.40
CA VAL A 552 45.96 14.76 -5.02
C VAL A 552 47.12 14.38 -4.09
N GLY A 553 46.83 13.68 -3.01
CA GLY A 553 47.85 13.21 -2.06
C GLY A 553 47.25 12.46 -0.88
N PHE A 554 48.04 12.29 0.18
CA PHE A 554 47.65 11.58 1.40
C PHE A 554 47.30 12.54 2.55
N PHE A 555 46.29 12.16 3.34
CA PHE A 555 45.82 12.91 4.51
C PHE A 555 45.35 11.95 5.63
N PRO A 556 45.26 12.40 6.89
CA PRO A 556 44.84 11.55 8.01
C PRO A 556 43.36 11.14 7.90
N SER A 557 43.03 9.87 8.10
CA SER A 557 41.65 9.35 7.96
C SER A 557 40.66 9.95 8.97
N ASP A 558 41.14 10.39 10.13
CA ASP A 558 40.37 11.06 11.19
C ASP A 558 40.18 12.58 10.96
N ALA A 559 40.88 13.17 9.98
CA ALA A 559 40.78 14.59 9.62
C ALA A 559 39.63 14.88 8.64
N VAL A 560 38.85 13.85 8.28
CA VAL A 560 37.68 13.95 7.41
C VAL A 560 36.49 13.22 8.02
N LYS A 561 35.29 13.57 7.57
CA LYS A 561 34.07 12.75 7.71
C LYS A 561 33.49 12.49 6.32
N PRO A 562 32.62 11.50 6.11
CA PRO A 562 31.85 11.40 4.88
C PRO A 562 31.21 12.75 4.56
N CYS A 563 31.39 13.25 3.34
CA CYS A 563 30.69 14.47 2.94
C CYS A 563 29.21 14.10 2.89
N PRO A 564 28.32 14.76 3.65
CA PRO A 564 26.89 14.58 3.46
C PRO A 564 26.59 14.83 1.98
N CYS A 565 25.91 13.86 1.35
CA CYS A 565 25.60 13.88 -0.07
C CYS A 565 24.62 15.01 -0.40
#